data_AF-A0A2E3RN59-F1
#
_entry.id   AF-A0A2E3RN59-F1
#
_cell.length_a   1.000
_cell.length_b   1.000
_cell.length_c   1.000
_cell.angle_alpha   90.00
_cell.angle_beta   90.00
_cell.angle_gamma   90.00
#
_symmetry.space_group_name_H-M   'P 1'
#
loop_
_entity.id
_entity.type
_entity.pdbx_description
1 polymer ?
#
loop_
_entity_poly.entity_id
_entity_poly.type
_entity_poly.pdbx_seq_one_letter_code
_entity_poly.pdbx_strand_id
1 'polypeptide(L)' 'MIRSMQPLMRVIDANANRAREGLRVLEDAARFCLEDVQLTTQAKTLRHRVTEC' A
#
# COMPACT_ATOMS: atom_id res chain seq x y z
N MET A 1 16.09 -0.53 -22.74
CA MET A 1 14.80 -0.57 -23.44
C MET A 1 13.76 0.13 -22.55
N ILE A 2 13.53 1.43 -22.74
CA ILE A 2 12.58 2.19 -21.93
C ILE A 2 11.18 1.79 -22.40
N ARG A 3 10.47 0.98 -21.62
CA ARG A 3 9.07 0.63 -21.91
C ARG A 3 8.25 1.91 -21.73
N SER A 4 7.72 2.47 -22.82
CA SER A 4 6.80 3.61 -22.76
C SER A 4 5.48 3.16 -22.13
N MET A 5 5.40 3.19 -20.81
CA MET A 5 4.16 2.90 -20.10
C MET A 5 3.13 3.96 -20.50
N GLN A 6 1.97 3.51 -21.02
CA GLN A 6 0.89 4.42 -21.41
C GLN A 6 0.51 5.34 -20.23
N PRO A 7 0.16 6.62 -20.46
CA PRO A 7 -0.13 7.58 -19.40
C PRO A 7 -1.12 7.08 -18.34
N LEU A 8 -2.14 6.34 -18.76
CA LEU A 8 -3.11 5.71 -17.86
C LEU A 8 -2.46 4.71 -16.90
N MET A 9 -1.59 3.82 -17.40
CA MET A 9 -0.89 2.85 -16.57
C MET A 9 0.06 3.53 -15.56
N ARG A 10 0.66 4.67 -15.92
CA ARG A 10 1.46 5.47 -14.96
C ARG A 10 0.61 6.05 -13.84
N VAL A 11 -0.59 6.51 -14.15
CA VAL A 11 -1.53 7.02 -13.12
C VAL A 11 -1.99 5.89 -12.20
N ILE A 12 -2.27 4.71 -12.75
CA ILE A 12 -2.64 3.54 -11.96
C ILE A 12 -1.49 3.14 -11.02
N ASP A 13 -0.27 3.00 -11.55
CA ASP A 13 0.92 2.68 -10.76
C ASP A 13 1.20 3.71 -9.65
N ALA A 14 1.09 5.00 -9.97
CA ALA A 14 1.25 6.06 -8.99
C ALA A 14 0.22 5.97 -7.84
N ASN A 15 -1.04 5.64 -8.16
CA ASN A 15 -2.07 5.48 -7.13
C ASN A 15 -1.90 4.18 -6.33
N ALA A 16 -1.47 3.08 -6.96
CA ALA A 16 -1.13 1.84 -6.26
C ALA A 16 0.00 2.06 -5.25
N ASN A 17 1.05 2.80 -5.64
CA ASN A 17 2.15 3.17 -4.74
C ASN A 17 1.68 4.04 -3.56
N ARG A 18 0.81 5.03 -3.80
CA ARG A 18 0.21 5.85 -2.72
C ARG A 18 -0.64 5.03 -1.77
N ALA A 19 -1.45 4.11 -2.28
CA ALA A 19 -2.28 3.23 -1.46
C ALA A 19 -1.40 2.32 -0.58
N ARG A 20 -0.32 1.77 -1.13
CA ARG A 20 0.64 0.94 -0.40
C ARG A 20 1.30 1.72 0.75
N GLU A 21 1.68 2.97 0.51
CA GLU A 21 2.28 3.84 1.51
C GLU A 21 1.27 4.27 2.59
N GLY A 22 0.04 4.61 2.20
CA GLY A 22 -1.04 4.88 3.15
C GLY A 22 -1.31 3.69 4.08
N LEU A 23 -1.32 2.46 3.54
CA LEU A 23 -1.48 1.25 4.34
C LEU A 23 -0.28 0.99 5.27
N ARG A 24 0.94 1.35 4.87
CA ARG A 24 2.12 1.29 5.74
C ARG A 24 1.99 2.25 6.92
N VAL A 25 1.53 3.47 6.68
CA VAL A 25 1.27 4.46 7.75
C VAL A 25 0.21 3.95 8.72
N LEU A 26 -0.88 3.37 8.22
CA LEU A 26 -1.92 2.76 9.07
C LEU A 26 -1.38 1.58 9.89
N GLU A 27 -0.54 0.73 9.29
CA GLU A 27 0.12 -0.38 9.97
C GLU A 27 1.02 0.10 11.11
N ASP A 28 1.82 1.16 10.88
CA ASP A 28 2.69 1.74 11.90
C ASP A 28 1.89 2.44 13.02
N ALA A 29 0.81 3.16 12.69
CA ALA A 29 -0.08 3.74 13.68
C ALA A 29 -0.76 2.66 14.55
N ALA A 30 -1.25 1.59 13.92
CA ALA A 30 -1.83 0.46 14.65
C ALA A 30 -0.80 -0.22 15.57
N ARG A 31 0.43 -0.40 15.11
CA ARG A 31 1.49 -1.08 15.88
C ARG A 31 2.02 -0.23 17.04
N PHE A 32 2.31 1.04 16.79
CA PHE A 32 3.09 1.86 17.72
C PHE A 32 2.24 2.85 18.52
N CYS A 33 1.08 3.27 18.02
CA CYS A 33 0.21 4.20 18.73
C CYS A 33 -0.95 3.49 19.42
N LEU A 34 -1.53 2.47 18.76
CA LEU A 34 -2.69 1.74 19.28
C LEU A 34 -2.34 0.41 19.93
N GLU A 35 -1.13 -0.11 19.68
CA GLU A 35 -0.69 -1.45 20.11
C GLU A 35 -1.72 -2.56 19.75
N ASP A 36 -2.45 -2.38 18.64
CA ASP A 36 -3.52 -3.26 18.20
C ASP A 36 -3.00 -4.25 17.14
N VAL A 37 -2.86 -5.51 17.57
CA VAL A 37 -2.35 -6.60 16.72
C VAL A 37 -3.32 -6.94 15.57
N GLN A 38 -4.63 -6.79 15.77
CA GLN A 38 -5.62 -7.09 14.74
C GLN A 38 -5.56 -6.04 13.64
N LEU A 39 -5.56 -4.76 13.99
CA LEU A 39 -5.44 -3.66 13.03
C LEU A 39 -4.09 -3.69 12.30
N THR A 40 -3.00 -4.00 13.03
CA THR A 40 -1.67 -4.18 12.41
C THR A 40 -1.70 -5.27 11.34
N THR A 41 -2.33 -6.41 11.65
CA THR A 41 -2.44 -7.54 10.72
C THR A 41 -3.32 -7.19 9.52
N GLN A 42 -4.46 -6.54 9.74
CA GLN A 42 -5.37 -6.13 8.66
C GLN A 42 -4.70 -5.14 7.70
N ALA A 43 -4.00 -4.13 8.22
CA ALA A 43 -3.28 -3.16 7.40
C ALA A 43 -2.17 -3.84 6.57
N LYS A 44 -1.40 -4.74 7.19
CA LYS A 44 -0.39 -5.55 6.49
C LYS A 44 -1.00 -6.41 5.37
N THR A 45 -2.09 -7.12 5.65
CA THR A 45 -2.78 -7.97 4.65
C THR A 45 -3.30 -7.14 3.48
N LEU A 46 -3.93 -5.99 3.73
CA LEU A 46 -4.38 -5.10 2.67
C LEU A 46 -3.20 -4.59 1.82
N ARG A 47 -2.06 -4.26 2.46
CA ARG A 47 -0.86 -3.78 1.76
C ARG A 47 -0.27 -4.84 0.82
N HIS A 48 -0.28 -6.11 1.22
CA HIS A 48 0.10 -7.22 0.35
C HIS A 48 -0.85 -7.36 -0.84
N ARG A 49 -2.17 -7.33 -0.61
CA ARG A 49 -3.18 -7.45 -1.68
C ARG A 49 -3.08 -6.36 -2.75
N VAL A 50 -2.69 -5.14 -2.37
CA VAL A 50 -2.47 -4.03 -3.31
C VAL A 50 -1.17 -4.17 -4.12
N THR A 51 -0.23 -5.00 -3.64
CA THR A 51 1.07 -5.21 -4.29
C THR A 51 1.08 -6.44 -5.21
N GLU A 52 0.22 -7.42 -4.96
CA GLU A 52 0.13 -8.69 -5.70
C GLU A 52 -0.81 -8.66 -6.91
N CYS A 53 -1.42 -7.50 -7.22
CA CYS A 53 -2.24 -7.29 -8.42
C CYS A 53 -1.41 -6.97 -9.68
#